data_AF-A0A4Q4YYI5-F1
#
_entry.id   AF-A0A4Q4YYI5-F1
#
_cell.length_a   1.000
_cell.length_b   1.000
_cell.length_c   1.000
_cell.angle_alpha   90.00
_cell.angle_beta   90.00
_cell.angle_gamma   90.00
#
_symmetry.space_group_name_H-M   'P 1'
#
loop_
_entity.id
_entity.type
_entity.pdbx_description
1 polymer ?
#
loop_
_entity_poly.entity_id
_entity_poly.type
_entity_poly.pdbx_seq_one_letter_code
_entity_poly.pdbx_strand_id
1 'polypeptide(L)'
;MPFQFTPSSWHFNIDSYVNPWLPPPPFKYLPAPIARFFGHRKEHQQPLGNIVMVFWAFIGVFCSILVIEVVGHQIPSFADHGAPIIVGSFGAAAVLEFYAIDSPLAQPRNAMLGQILASIIGIVISKLFELGPQSHHLTWVAGSLSCASSVAVMALTGTVHPPAGATALLAVVDKPIAQLGWFLLPVVIQGCVLMQCVALLLNNIQRRFPNYWWTPEEVGQKWRRPREKEAGDSDTDVEQGANDYER
;
A
#
# COMPACT_ATOMS: atom_id res chain seq x y z
N MET A 1 -33.94 -15.05 -25.72
CA MET A 1 -32.83 -14.10 -25.81
C MET A 1 -31.57 -14.81 -25.32
N PRO A 2 -30.46 -14.83 -26.07
CA PRO A 2 -29.22 -15.40 -25.55
C PRO A 2 -28.73 -14.51 -24.41
N PHE A 3 -28.31 -15.12 -23.30
CA PHE A 3 -27.59 -14.43 -22.24
C PHE A 3 -26.31 -13.84 -22.85
N GLN A 4 -26.30 -12.53 -23.10
CA GLN A 4 -25.10 -11.84 -23.57
C GLN A 4 -24.14 -11.72 -22.38
N PHE A 5 -23.23 -12.69 -22.28
CA PHE A 5 -22.12 -12.65 -21.34
C PHE A 5 -21.24 -11.44 -21.67
N THR A 6 -21.29 -10.39 -20.85
CA THR A 6 -20.53 -9.15 -21.02
C THR A 6 -19.53 -9.01 -19.87
N PRO A 7 -18.28 -9.49 -20.04
CA PRO A 7 -17.24 -9.39 -19.02
C PRO A 7 -16.97 -7.96 -18.53
N SER A 8 -17.26 -6.96 -19.35
CA SER A 8 -17.14 -5.54 -19.00
C SER A 8 -18.04 -5.08 -17.85
N SER A 9 -19.10 -5.83 -17.53
CA SER A 9 -19.98 -5.54 -16.38
C SER A 9 -19.40 -6.00 -15.04
N TRP A 10 -18.34 -6.82 -15.06
CA TRP A 10 -17.74 -7.38 -13.85
C TRP A 10 -16.66 -6.43 -13.31
N HIS A 11 -17.12 -5.39 -12.61
CA HIS A 11 -16.24 -4.48 -11.90
C HIS A 11 -16.44 -4.64 -10.39
N PHE A 12 -15.43 -5.18 -9.72
CA PHE A 12 -15.38 -5.22 -8.26
C PHE A 12 -14.37 -4.19 -7.77
N ASN A 13 -14.84 -3.21 -7.01
CA ASN A 13 -14.00 -2.27 -6.30
C ASN A 13 -14.40 -2.28 -4.82
N ILE A 14 -13.50 -2.76 -3.96
CA ILE A 14 -13.72 -2.80 -2.51
C ILE A 14 -13.87 -1.40 -1.91
N ASP A 15 -13.22 -0.40 -2.50
CA ASP A 15 -13.21 0.98 -2.01
C ASP A 15 -14.60 1.62 -2.07
N SER A 16 -15.44 1.23 -3.03
CA SER A 16 -16.85 1.64 -3.11
C SER A 16 -17.66 1.26 -1.86
N TYR A 17 -17.25 0.20 -1.16
CA TYR A 17 -17.91 -0.28 0.06
C TYR A 17 -17.24 0.26 1.33
N VAL A 18 -15.92 0.47 1.31
CA VAL A 18 -15.13 0.87 2.49
C VAL A 18 -15.06 2.39 2.65
N ASN A 19 -14.82 3.14 1.57
CA ASN A 19 -14.57 4.59 1.59
C ASN A 19 -15.69 5.42 2.25
N PRO A 20 -17.00 5.12 2.06
CA PRO A 20 -18.06 5.88 2.72
C PRO A 20 -17.99 5.84 4.25
N TRP A 21 -17.44 4.75 4.79
CA TRP A 21 -17.30 4.51 6.23
C TRP A 21 -15.96 4.92 6.80
N LEU A 22 -14.96 5.21 5.97
CA LEU A 22 -13.66 5.62 6.45
C LEU A 22 -13.72 7.09 6.92
N PRO A 23 -13.27 7.42 8.15
CA PRO A 23 -13.25 8.81 8.60
C PRO A 23 -12.25 9.63 7.76
N PRO A 24 -12.53 10.91 7.49
CA PRO A 24 -11.59 11.77 6.80
C PRO A 24 -10.31 11.91 7.62
N PRO A 25 -9.13 12.00 6.97
CA PRO A 25 -7.87 12.05 7.68
C PRO A 25 -7.78 13.29 8.58
N PRO A 26 -7.18 13.18 9.78
CA PRO A 26 -7.20 14.24 10.80
C PRO A 26 -6.23 15.40 10.51
N PHE A 27 -5.74 15.55 9.27
CA PHE A 27 -4.72 16.54 8.91
C PHE A 27 -5.13 17.99 9.21
N LYS A 28 -6.43 18.28 9.30
CA LYS A 28 -6.95 19.60 9.69
C LYS A 28 -6.63 19.97 11.15
N TYR A 29 -6.40 18.98 12.01
CA TYR A 29 -6.16 19.16 13.44
C TYR A 29 -4.68 19.02 13.83
N LEU A 30 -3.83 18.58 12.90
CA LEU A 30 -2.41 18.35 13.16
C LEU A 30 -1.61 19.64 12.93
N PRO A 31 -0.59 19.93 13.77
CA PRO A 31 0.32 21.04 13.52
C PRO A 31 1.09 20.82 12.21
N ALA A 32 1.38 21.92 11.51
CA ALA A 32 1.99 21.91 10.18
C ALA A 32 3.22 20.98 10.00
N PRO A 33 4.21 20.91 10.91
CA PRO A 33 5.35 20.01 10.73
C PRO A 33 4.94 18.53 10.76
N ILE A 34 3.98 18.16 11.62
CA ILE A 34 3.49 16.79 11.73
C ILE A 34 2.64 16.44 10.50
N ALA A 35 1.72 17.32 10.10
CA ALA A 35 0.93 17.11 8.90
C ALA A 35 1.82 16.93 7.65
N ARG A 36 2.89 17.74 7.53
CA ARG A 36 3.89 17.63 6.47
C ARG A 36 4.63 16.30 6.49
N PHE A 37 4.98 15.79 7.67
CA PHE A 37 5.63 14.48 7.82
C PHE A 37 4.75 13.33 7.32
N PHE A 38 3.43 13.43 7.49
CA PHE A 38 2.47 12.44 6.96
C PHE A 38 2.07 12.67 5.49
N GLY A 39 2.82 13.50 4.74
CA GLY A 39 2.61 13.75 3.32
C GLY A 39 1.58 14.83 2.98
N HIS A 40 0.98 15.49 3.99
CA HIS A 40 0.03 16.59 3.75
C HIS A 40 0.79 17.87 3.39
N ARG A 41 0.63 18.33 2.13
CA ARG A 41 1.21 19.58 1.62
C ARG A 41 0.11 20.51 1.12
N LYS A 42 0.19 21.78 1.52
CA LYS A 42 -0.73 22.85 1.06
C LYS A 42 -0.38 23.35 -0.34
N GLU A 43 0.89 23.28 -0.71
CA GLU A 43 1.42 23.77 -1.98
C GLU A 43 1.81 22.61 -2.90
N HIS A 44 1.58 22.80 -4.20
CA HIS A 44 2.03 21.88 -5.24
C HIS A 44 3.56 21.96 -5.35
N GLN A 45 4.24 20.82 -5.23
CA GLN A 45 5.69 20.78 -5.40
C GLN A 45 6.06 20.73 -6.88
N GLN A 46 7.13 21.43 -7.27
CA GLN A 46 7.66 21.30 -8.63
C GLN A 46 8.38 19.95 -8.79
N PRO A 47 8.32 19.33 -9.98
CA PRO A 47 9.01 18.08 -10.23
C PRO A 47 10.53 18.29 -10.10
N LEU A 48 11.19 17.42 -9.34
CA LEU A 48 12.64 17.45 -9.21
C LEU A 48 13.29 16.88 -10.48
N GLY A 49 14.49 17.37 -10.80
CA GLY A 49 15.29 16.81 -11.89
C GLY A 49 15.74 15.37 -11.61
N ASN A 50 15.91 14.58 -12.67
CA ASN A 50 16.19 13.14 -12.58
C ASN A 50 17.42 12.80 -11.73
N ILE A 51 18.50 13.60 -11.79
CA ILE A 51 19.72 13.35 -11.00
C ILE A 51 19.43 13.45 -9.50
N VAL A 52 18.64 14.44 -9.09
CA VAL A 52 18.24 14.62 -7.69
C VAL A 52 17.33 13.48 -7.25
N MET A 53 16.41 13.03 -8.13
CA MET A 53 15.57 11.87 -7.88
C MET A 53 16.39 10.58 -7.67
N VAL A 54 17.37 10.33 -8.54
CA VAL A 54 18.27 9.17 -8.44
C VAL A 54 19.13 9.25 -7.17
N PHE A 55 19.64 10.43 -6.82
CA PHE A 55 20.39 10.64 -5.58
C PHE A 55 19.56 10.28 -4.35
N TRP A 56 18.33 10.81 -4.25
CA TRP A 56 17.45 10.47 -3.12
C TRP A 56 16.99 9.02 -3.12
N ALA A 57 16.78 8.43 -4.29
CA ALA A 57 16.48 7.00 -4.39
C ALA A 57 17.64 6.16 -3.86
N PHE A 58 18.89 6.48 -4.23
CA PHE A 58 20.07 5.77 -3.74
C PHE A 58 20.18 5.86 -2.21
N ILE A 59 20.11 7.07 -1.64
CA ILE A 59 20.18 7.27 -0.18
C ILE A 59 19.01 6.54 0.51
N GLY A 60 17.80 6.65 -0.04
CA GLY A 60 16.59 6.01 0.45
C GLY A 60 16.71 4.50 0.55
N VAL A 61 17.03 3.85 -0.58
CA VAL A 61 17.21 2.40 -0.67
C VAL A 61 18.31 1.95 0.27
N PHE A 62 19.48 2.59 0.24
CA PHE A 62 20.61 2.22 1.09
C PHE A 62 20.25 2.30 2.57
N CYS A 63 19.73 3.44 3.04
CA CYS A 63 19.37 3.62 4.43
C CYS A 63 18.26 2.66 4.87
N SER A 64 17.26 2.44 4.02
CA SER A 64 16.14 1.55 4.36
C SER A 64 16.57 0.10 4.50
N ILE A 65 17.32 -0.42 3.53
CA ILE A 65 17.79 -1.81 3.57
C ILE A 65 18.74 -1.98 4.75
N LEU A 66 19.70 -1.06 4.94
CA LEU A 66 20.62 -1.11 6.07
C LEU A 66 19.89 -1.11 7.42
N VAL A 67 18.88 -0.27 7.61
CA VAL A 67 18.11 -0.22 8.86
C VAL A 67 17.35 -1.54 9.09
N ILE A 68 16.76 -2.13 8.05
CA ILE A 68 16.08 -3.43 8.15
C ILE A 68 17.06 -4.52 8.57
N GLU A 69 18.21 -4.60 7.90
CA GLU A 69 19.22 -5.63 8.16
C GLU A 69 19.84 -5.49 9.55
N VAL A 70 20.22 -4.28 9.96
CA VAL A 70 20.82 -4.02 11.28
C VAL A 70 19.83 -4.34 12.40
N VAL A 71 18.58 -3.87 12.29
CA VAL A 71 17.57 -4.15 13.32
C VAL A 71 17.20 -5.63 13.33
N GLY A 72 17.03 -6.27 12.17
CA GLY A 72 16.76 -7.69 12.06
C GLY A 72 17.86 -8.55 12.69
N HIS A 73 19.13 -8.21 12.44
CA HIS A 73 20.29 -8.88 13.05
C HIS A 73 20.35 -8.71 14.57
N GLN A 74 19.84 -7.60 15.11
CA GLN A 74 19.84 -7.34 16.56
C GLN A 74 18.70 -8.03 17.32
N ILE A 75 17.71 -8.60 16.63
CA ILE A 75 16.60 -9.32 17.27
C ILE A 75 17.01 -10.79 17.48
N PRO A 76 17.29 -11.25 18.73
CA PRO A 76 17.80 -12.60 18.97
C PRO A 76 16.83 -13.68 18.47
N SER A 77 15.52 -13.44 18.64
CA SER A 77 14.49 -14.34 18.16
C SER A 77 14.55 -14.59 16.66
N PHE A 78 15.07 -13.67 15.84
CA PHE A 78 15.20 -13.87 14.40
C PHE A 78 16.36 -14.81 14.09
N ALA A 79 17.49 -14.65 14.78
CA ALA A 79 18.63 -15.56 14.68
C ALA A 79 18.27 -16.97 15.17
N ASP A 80 17.55 -17.09 16.29
CA ASP A 80 17.14 -18.37 16.87
C ASP A 80 16.24 -19.20 15.93
N HIS A 81 15.44 -18.53 15.09
CA HIS A 81 14.57 -19.17 14.10
C HIS A 81 15.23 -19.31 12.72
N GLY A 82 16.49 -18.90 12.56
CA GLY A 82 17.21 -18.98 11.29
C GLY A 82 16.65 -18.04 10.20
N ALA A 83 16.07 -16.91 10.59
CA ALA A 83 15.56 -15.94 9.63
C ALA A 83 16.70 -15.37 8.77
N PRO A 84 16.49 -15.21 7.46
CA PRO A 84 17.48 -14.56 6.61
C PRO A 84 17.65 -13.09 7.03
N ILE A 85 18.84 -12.54 6.75
CA ILE A 85 19.16 -11.13 7.02
C ILE A 85 18.12 -10.19 6.39
N ILE A 86 17.63 -10.54 5.19
CA ILE A 86 16.54 -9.85 4.52
C ILE A 86 15.78 -10.79 3.59
N VAL A 87 14.48 -10.59 3.44
CA VAL A 87 13.69 -11.25 2.38
C VAL A 87 13.91 -10.50 1.08
N GLY A 88 14.35 -11.19 0.02
CA GLY A 88 14.76 -10.57 -1.25
C GLY A 88 13.71 -9.66 -1.91
N SER A 89 12.42 -9.85 -1.61
CA SER A 89 11.34 -8.96 -2.06
C SER A 89 11.49 -7.51 -1.60
N PHE A 90 12.11 -7.25 -0.44
CA PHE A 90 12.34 -5.90 0.05
C PHE A 90 13.26 -5.06 -0.87
N GLY A 91 14.12 -5.71 -1.66
CA GLY A 91 14.89 -4.99 -2.69
C GLY A 91 13.97 -4.35 -3.75
N ALA A 92 12.95 -5.08 -4.20
CA ALA A 92 11.96 -4.54 -5.15
C ALA A 92 11.01 -3.52 -4.48
N ALA A 93 10.65 -3.73 -3.21
CA ALA A 93 9.87 -2.76 -2.43
C ALA A 93 10.60 -1.42 -2.30
N ALA A 94 11.91 -1.45 -2.06
CA ALA A 94 12.72 -0.24 -1.97
C ALA A 94 12.71 0.58 -3.28
N VAL A 95 12.68 -0.07 -4.44
CA VAL A 95 12.55 0.64 -5.73
C VAL A 95 11.21 1.40 -5.81
N LEU A 96 10.12 0.76 -5.39
CA LEU A 96 8.80 1.42 -5.37
C LEU A 96 8.77 2.58 -4.36
N GLU A 97 9.24 2.35 -3.14
CA GLU A 97 9.13 3.32 -2.06
C GLU A 97 10.12 4.48 -2.11
N PHE A 98 11.24 4.37 -2.85
CA PHE A 98 12.26 5.44 -2.89
C PHE A 98 12.52 6.03 -4.28
N TYR A 99 12.26 5.28 -5.35
CA TYR A 99 12.38 5.77 -6.72
C TYR A 99 11.01 6.11 -7.33
N ALA A 100 10.08 5.15 -7.32
CA ALA A 100 8.74 5.31 -7.92
C ALA A 100 7.68 5.77 -6.90
N ILE A 101 8.03 6.77 -6.08
CA ILE A 101 7.23 7.22 -4.92
C ILE A 101 5.81 7.69 -5.28
N ASP A 102 5.61 8.14 -6.52
CA ASP A 102 4.33 8.60 -7.03
C ASP A 102 3.42 7.46 -7.49
N SER A 103 3.96 6.25 -7.59
CA SER A 103 3.21 5.06 -7.97
C SER A 103 2.14 4.75 -6.92
N PRO A 104 0.89 4.47 -7.33
CA PRO A 104 -0.14 3.89 -6.46
C PRO A 104 0.35 2.64 -5.72
N LEU A 105 1.23 1.85 -6.35
CA LEU A 105 1.75 0.59 -5.82
C LEU A 105 2.77 0.78 -4.67
N ALA A 106 3.31 2.00 -4.54
CA ALA A 106 4.24 2.40 -3.48
C ALA A 106 3.54 2.99 -2.25
N GLN A 107 2.22 3.22 -2.32
CA GLN A 107 1.52 3.90 -1.22
C GLN A 107 1.35 2.97 0.00
N PRO A 108 1.27 3.52 1.23
CA PRO A 108 1.39 2.74 2.46
C PRO A 108 0.38 1.60 2.60
N ARG A 109 -0.88 1.80 2.18
CA ARG A 109 -1.88 0.72 2.17
C ARG A 109 -1.41 -0.49 1.38
N ASN A 110 -0.85 -0.27 0.19
CA ASN A 110 -0.43 -1.35 -0.69
C ASN A 110 0.83 -2.01 -0.16
N ALA A 111 1.84 -1.22 0.21
CA ALA A 111 3.10 -1.71 0.76
C ALA A 111 2.87 -2.58 2.02
N MET A 112 2.05 -2.09 2.96
CA MET A 112 1.79 -2.79 4.23
C MET A 112 0.84 -3.97 4.07
N LEU A 113 -0.38 -3.74 3.57
CA LEU A 113 -1.40 -4.80 3.51
C LEU A 113 -1.06 -5.84 2.45
N GLY A 114 -0.46 -5.43 1.33
CA GLY A 114 -0.02 -6.36 0.30
C GLY A 114 0.98 -7.36 0.85
N GLN A 115 2.01 -6.90 1.56
CA GLN A 115 3.03 -7.76 2.19
C GLN A 115 2.45 -8.69 3.24
N ILE A 116 1.55 -8.19 4.11
CA ILE A 116 0.90 -8.98 5.15
C ILE A 116 0.02 -10.08 4.53
N LEU A 117 -0.87 -9.72 3.59
CA LEU A 117 -1.77 -10.67 2.93
C LEU A 117 -0.99 -11.72 2.15
N ALA A 118 0.02 -11.31 1.38
CA ALA A 118 0.84 -12.23 0.60
C ALA A 118 1.66 -13.17 1.49
N SER A 119 2.19 -12.69 2.62
CA SER A 119 2.88 -13.55 3.60
C SER A 119 1.95 -14.60 4.19
N ILE A 120 0.73 -14.21 4.59
CA ILE A 120 -0.28 -15.14 5.13
C ILE A 120 -0.62 -16.21 4.08
N ILE A 121 -0.91 -15.81 2.85
CA ILE A 121 -1.24 -16.73 1.75
C ILE A 121 -0.07 -17.68 1.46
N GLY A 122 1.15 -17.13 1.41
CA GLY A 122 2.39 -17.90 1.26
C GLY A 122 2.56 -18.97 2.32
N ILE A 123 2.43 -18.60 3.59
CA ILE A 123 2.54 -19.52 4.73
C ILE A 123 1.44 -20.60 4.66
N VAL A 124 0.19 -20.21 4.40
CA VAL A 124 -0.95 -21.13 4.33
C VAL A 124 -0.75 -22.17 3.24
N ILE A 125 -0.34 -21.75 2.04
CA ILE A 125 -0.11 -22.66 0.92
C ILE A 125 1.11 -23.55 1.18
N SER A 126 2.19 -22.98 1.71
CA SER A 126 3.39 -23.74 2.12
C SER A 126 3.01 -24.87 3.09
N LYS A 127 2.30 -24.54 4.17
CA LYS A 127 1.84 -25.50 5.19
C LYS A 127 0.85 -26.53 4.63
N LEU A 128 -0.06 -26.13 3.74
CA LEU A 128 -1.02 -27.06 3.15
C LEU A 128 -0.33 -28.12 2.28
N PHE A 129 0.70 -27.74 1.52
CA PHE A 129 1.48 -28.67 0.70
C PHE A 129 2.43 -29.54 1.53
N GLU A 130 2.89 -29.07 2.70
CA GLU A 130 3.66 -29.89 3.65
C GLU A 130 2.85 -31.07 4.21
N LEU A 131 1.52 -30.96 4.31
CA LEU A 131 0.64 -32.04 4.79
C LEU A 131 0.44 -33.17 3.76
N GLY A 132 0.82 -32.96 2.50
CA GLY A 132 0.61 -33.93 1.42
C GLY A 132 1.69 -35.02 1.36
N PRO A 133 1.36 -36.24 0.88
CA PRO A 133 2.31 -37.36 0.79
C PRO A 133 3.47 -37.18 -0.21
N GLN A 134 3.50 -36.07 -0.96
CA GLN A 134 4.48 -35.73 -2.02
C GLN A 134 5.01 -34.28 -1.87
N SER A 135 5.10 -33.78 -0.63
CA SER A 135 5.36 -32.37 -0.31
C SER A 135 6.56 -31.74 -1.05
N HIS A 136 7.63 -32.48 -1.30
CA HIS A 136 8.83 -31.98 -1.96
C HIS A 136 8.77 -31.96 -3.50
N HIS A 137 7.90 -32.74 -4.14
CA HIS A 137 7.85 -32.84 -5.61
C HIS A 137 6.98 -31.76 -6.28
N LEU A 138 6.16 -31.06 -5.49
CA LEU A 138 5.14 -30.10 -5.96
C LEU A 138 5.46 -28.63 -5.61
N THR A 139 6.67 -28.31 -5.15
CA THR A 139 7.06 -26.94 -4.75
C THR A 139 6.83 -25.90 -5.87
N TRP A 140 7.04 -26.28 -7.13
CA TRP A 140 6.79 -25.40 -8.28
C TRP A 140 5.29 -25.08 -8.46
N VAL A 141 4.39 -26.06 -8.25
CA VAL A 141 2.93 -25.82 -8.23
C VAL A 141 2.57 -24.93 -7.05
N ALA A 142 3.05 -25.28 -5.85
CA ALA A 142 2.73 -24.57 -4.63
C ALA A 142 3.18 -23.10 -4.70
N GLY A 143 4.40 -22.85 -5.19
CA GLY A 143 4.93 -21.51 -5.37
C GLY A 143 4.14 -20.70 -6.40
N SER A 144 3.81 -21.32 -7.55
CA SER A 144 3.00 -20.68 -8.58
C SER A 144 1.59 -20.34 -8.08
N LEU A 145 0.95 -21.28 -7.37
CA LEU A 145 -0.35 -21.08 -6.75
C LEU A 145 -0.30 -19.97 -5.70
N SER A 146 0.74 -19.95 -4.85
CA SER A 146 0.93 -18.94 -3.82
C SER A 146 1.05 -17.53 -4.38
N CYS A 147 1.89 -17.36 -5.40
CA CYS A 147 2.03 -16.07 -6.09
C CYS A 147 0.71 -15.66 -6.75
N ALA A 148 0.08 -16.54 -7.51
CA ALA A 148 -1.17 -16.24 -8.22
C ALA A 148 -2.32 -15.88 -7.25
N SER A 149 -2.51 -16.67 -6.19
CA SER A 149 -3.52 -16.41 -5.15
C SER A 149 -3.26 -15.09 -4.43
N SER A 150 -1.99 -14.77 -4.11
CA SER A 150 -1.64 -13.51 -3.47
C SER A 150 -1.93 -12.31 -4.36
N VAL A 151 -1.58 -12.39 -5.64
CA VAL A 151 -1.90 -11.33 -6.63
C VAL A 151 -3.41 -11.16 -6.76
N ALA A 152 -4.18 -12.26 -6.85
CA ALA A 152 -5.63 -12.19 -6.94
C ALA A 152 -6.26 -11.52 -5.69
N VAL A 153 -5.84 -11.91 -4.48
CA VAL A 153 -6.35 -11.31 -3.24
C VAL A 153 -5.96 -9.84 -3.13
N MET A 154 -4.72 -9.49 -3.47
CA MET A 154 -4.29 -8.08 -3.49
C MET A 154 -5.08 -7.26 -4.50
N ALA A 155 -5.36 -7.81 -5.69
CA ALA A 155 -6.16 -7.14 -6.71
C ALA A 155 -7.60 -6.89 -6.24
N LEU A 156 -8.24 -7.89 -5.62
CA LEU A 156 -9.59 -7.77 -5.08
C LEU A 156 -9.64 -6.78 -3.90
N THR A 157 -8.60 -6.72 -3.07
CA THR A 157 -8.56 -5.84 -1.89
C THR A 157 -8.02 -4.44 -2.19
N GLY A 158 -7.63 -4.16 -3.44
CA GLY A 158 -7.03 -2.88 -3.81
C GLY A 158 -5.68 -2.62 -3.12
N THR A 159 -4.91 -3.67 -2.83
CA THR A 159 -3.64 -3.62 -2.08
C THR A 159 -2.44 -4.10 -2.89
N VAL A 160 -2.53 -4.07 -4.22
CA VAL A 160 -1.49 -4.59 -5.12
C VAL A 160 -0.14 -3.95 -4.84
N HIS A 161 0.79 -4.79 -4.38
CA HIS A 161 2.19 -4.47 -4.17
C HIS A 161 3.04 -5.59 -4.76
N PRO A 162 3.58 -5.43 -5.99
CA PRO A 162 4.30 -6.49 -6.69
C PRO A 162 5.40 -7.22 -5.89
N PRO A 163 6.20 -6.52 -5.04
CA PRO A 163 7.17 -7.19 -4.17
C PRO A 163 6.55 -8.22 -3.23
N ALA A 164 5.31 -8.02 -2.78
CA ALA A 164 4.60 -8.97 -1.95
C ALA A 164 4.30 -10.29 -2.66
N GLY A 165 4.07 -10.26 -3.98
CA GLY A 165 3.95 -11.48 -4.79
C GLY A 165 5.22 -12.34 -4.74
N ALA A 166 6.39 -11.69 -4.74
CA ALA A 166 7.66 -12.38 -4.54
C ALA A 166 7.81 -12.92 -3.11
N THR A 167 7.35 -12.18 -2.08
CA THR A 167 7.30 -12.69 -0.69
C THR A 167 6.48 -13.97 -0.57
N ALA A 168 5.27 -14.00 -1.17
CA ALA A 168 4.42 -15.20 -1.17
C ALA A 168 5.06 -16.39 -1.89
N LEU A 169 5.74 -16.13 -3.00
CA LEU A 169 6.49 -17.15 -3.74
C LEU A 169 7.65 -17.70 -2.89
N LEU A 170 8.46 -16.82 -2.31
CA LEU A 170 9.62 -17.16 -1.48
C LEU A 170 9.21 -17.95 -0.22
N ALA A 171 8.06 -17.64 0.37
CA ALA A 171 7.50 -18.39 1.51
C ALA A 171 7.24 -19.89 1.22
N VAL A 172 7.27 -20.28 -0.06
CA VAL A 172 7.06 -21.66 -0.52
C VAL A 172 8.33 -22.25 -1.14
N VAL A 173 9.02 -21.50 -2.01
CA VAL A 173 10.12 -22.05 -2.83
C VAL A 173 11.49 -21.96 -2.17
N ASP A 174 11.69 -20.99 -1.28
CA ASP A 174 12.95 -20.80 -0.57
C ASP A 174 12.92 -21.56 0.75
N LYS A 175 13.79 -22.56 0.90
CA LYS A 175 13.76 -23.48 2.06
C LYS A 175 13.96 -22.74 3.41
N PRO A 176 14.97 -21.86 3.57
CA PRO A 176 15.10 -21.07 4.80
C PRO A 176 13.84 -20.25 5.13
N ILE A 177 13.26 -19.57 4.15
CA ILE A 177 12.05 -18.75 4.38
C ILE A 177 10.84 -19.63 4.68
N ALA A 178 10.65 -20.73 3.96
CA ALA A 178 9.54 -21.66 4.19
C ALA A 178 9.59 -22.28 5.60
N GLN A 179 10.79 -22.59 6.09
CA GLN A 179 11.01 -23.15 7.43
C GLN A 179 10.59 -22.20 8.57
N LEU A 180 10.61 -20.88 8.35
CA LEU A 180 10.09 -19.92 9.32
C LEU A 180 8.60 -20.12 9.60
N GLY A 181 7.82 -20.60 8.61
CA GLY A 181 6.38 -20.73 8.70
C GLY A 181 5.74 -19.42 9.18
N TRP A 182 4.94 -19.49 10.25
CA TRP A 182 4.28 -18.32 10.82
C TRP A 182 5.23 -17.25 11.37
N PHE A 183 6.48 -17.60 11.67
CA PHE A 183 7.50 -16.64 12.09
C PHE A 183 7.93 -15.68 10.97
N LEU A 184 7.62 -16.01 9.70
CA LEU A 184 7.84 -15.08 8.59
C LEU A 184 6.98 -13.80 8.74
N LEU A 185 5.79 -13.90 9.32
CA LEU A 185 4.87 -12.76 9.44
C LEU A 185 5.44 -11.60 10.28
N PRO A 186 5.95 -11.82 11.53
CA PRO A 186 6.59 -10.74 12.28
C PRO A 186 7.86 -10.20 11.60
N VAL A 187 8.64 -11.04 10.89
CA VAL A 187 9.82 -10.60 10.12
C VAL A 187 9.39 -9.63 9.01
N VAL A 188 8.37 -9.98 8.24
CA VAL A 188 7.85 -9.13 7.15
C VAL A 188 7.23 -7.85 7.71
N ILE A 189 6.42 -7.93 8.77
CA ILE A 189 5.81 -6.74 9.40
C ILE A 189 6.91 -5.77 9.88
N GLN A 190 7.96 -6.28 10.53
CA GLN A 190 9.09 -5.45 10.96
C GLN A 190 9.76 -4.76 9.77
N GLY A 191 10.05 -5.50 8.69
CA GLY A 191 10.64 -4.95 7.47
C GLY A 191 9.78 -3.84 6.86
N CYS A 192 8.48 -4.06 6.73
CA CYS A 192 7.54 -3.07 6.21
C CYS A 192 7.47 -1.81 7.09
N VAL A 193 7.40 -1.96 8.41
CA VAL A 193 7.34 -0.82 9.34
C VAL A 193 8.61 0.02 9.24
N LEU A 194 9.80 -0.60 9.26
CA LEU A 194 11.05 0.15 9.15
C LEU A 194 11.23 0.80 7.79
N MET A 195 10.89 0.10 6.69
CA MET A 195 10.92 0.67 5.35
C MET A 195 10.02 1.90 5.26
N GLN A 196 8.78 1.77 5.73
CA GLN A 196 7.80 2.85 5.73
C GLN A 196 8.26 4.05 6.58
N CYS A 197 8.89 3.81 7.74
CA CYS A 197 9.48 4.87 8.56
C CYS A 197 10.59 5.63 7.82
N VAL A 198 11.51 4.92 7.16
CA VAL A 198 12.59 5.54 6.39
C VAL A 198 12.04 6.27 5.17
N ALA A 199 11.04 5.71 4.50
CA ALA A 199 10.34 6.35 3.38
C ALA A 199 9.68 7.67 3.80
N LEU A 200 8.99 7.70 4.95
CA LEU A 200 8.40 8.94 5.49
C LEU A 200 9.47 10.00 5.82
N LEU A 201 10.61 9.59 6.36
CA LEU A 201 11.69 10.51 6.72
C LEU A 201 12.37 11.08 5.48
N LEU A 202 12.86 10.23 4.58
CA LEU A 202 13.73 10.63 3.48
C LEU A 202 12.95 11.21 2.30
N ASN A 203 11.80 10.63 1.96
CA ASN A 203 11.03 11.14 0.82
C ASN A 203 10.45 12.52 1.12
N ASN A 204 10.12 12.86 2.37
CA ASN A 204 9.56 14.17 2.71
C ASN A 204 10.56 15.34 2.78
N ILE A 205 11.87 15.09 2.64
CA ILE A 205 12.89 16.15 2.67
C ILE A 205 12.68 17.12 1.50
N GLN A 206 12.70 16.61 0.27
CA GLN A 206 12.49 17.40 -0.96
C GLN A 206 11.30 16.94 -1.81
N ARG A 207 10.71 15.78 -1.52
CA ARG A 207 9.59 15.18 -2.27
C ARG A 207 8.37 15.04 -1.38
N ARG A 208 7.24 14.54 -1.92
CA ARG A 208 6.03 14.29 -1.15
C ARG A 208 5.76 12.80 -1.08
N PHE A 209 5.66 12.26 0.14
CA PHE A 209 5.26 10.87 0.34
C PHE A 209 4.61 10.69 1.72
N PRO A 210 3.54 9.90 1.85
CA PRO A 210 2.77 9.33 0.76
C PRO A 210 1.92 10.40 0.05
N ASN A 211 1.42 10.07 -1.14
CA ASN A 211 0.41 10.88 -1.82
C ASN A 211 -0.96 10.72 -1.14
N TYR A 212 -1.27 9.50 -0.69
CA TYR A 212 -2.42 9.16 0.13
C TYR A 212 -2.12 7.93 0.99
N TRP A 213 -2.78 7.81 2.15
CA TRP A 213 -2.55 6.69 3.06
C TRP A 213 -3.40 5.46 2.73
N TRP A 214 -4.66 5.67 2.33
CA TRP A 214 -5.62 4.59 2.11
C TRP A 214 -6.17 4.55 0.69
N THR A 215 -6.65 5.67 0.18
CA THR A 215 -7.24 5.78 -1.15
C THR A 215 -7.06 7.22 -1.64
N PRO A 216 -6.92 7.45 -2.96
CA PRO A 216 -6.93 8.79 -3.54
C PRO A 216 -8.35 9.37 -3.62
N GLU A 217 -9.39 8.55 -3.47
CA GLU A 217 -10.78 8.95 -3.58
C GLU A 217 -11.29 9.70 -2.34
N GLU A 218 -12.45 10.35 -2.46
CA GLU A 218 -13.12 10.98 -1.32
C GLU A 218 -13.62 9.93 -0.32
N VAL A 219 -13.36 10.19 0.96
CA VAL A 219 -13.78 9.32 2.08
C VAL A 219 -14.71 10.05 3.04
N GLY A 220 -15.46 9.29 3.82
CA GLY A 220 -16.22 9.83 4.95
C GLY A 220 -17.54 10.50 4.59
N GLN A 221 -18.10 10.16 3.44
CA GLN A 221 -19.41 10.65 2.98
C GLN A 221 -20.52 10.41 4.01
N LYS A 222 -20.47 9.31 4.77
CA LYS A 222 -21.44 9.01 5.84
C LYS A 222 -21.17 9.76 7.15
N TRP A 223 -19.96 10.28 7.33
CA TRP A 223 -19.55 11.05 8.51
C TRP A 223 -19.77 12.56 8.32
N ARG A 224 -19.95 13.04 7.08
CA ARG A 224 -20.35 14.42 6.80
C ARG A 224 -21.76 14.65 7.35
N ARG A 225 -21.89 15.53 8.35
CA ARG A 225 -23.20 16.02 8.79
C ARG A 225 -23.90 16.69 7.59
N PRO A 226 -25.23 16.52 7.42
CA PRO A 226 -25.99 17.32 6.47
C PRO A 226 -26.00 18.77 6.94
N ARG A 227 -25.04 19.57 6.46
CA ARG A 227 -24.96 21.01 6.68
C ARG A 227 -24.40 21.62 5.41
N GLU A 228 -25.26 21.75 4.39
CA GLU A 228 -25.13 22.58 3.17
C GLU A 228 -26.12 22.06 2.09
N LYS A 229 -27.42 22.07 2.40
CA LYS A 229 -28.47 22.12 1.38
C LYS A 229 -29.40 23.33 1.54
N GLU A 230 -29.13 24.21 2.49
CA GLU A 230 -30.01 25.36 2.82
C GLU A 230 -29.38 26.73 2.51
N ALA A 231 -28.25 26.80 1.80
CA ALA A 231 -27.56 28.07 1.51
C ALA A 231 -27.35 28.34 0.01
N GLY A 232 -28.19 27.79 -0.86
CA GLY A 232 -27.99 27.88 -2.31
C GLY A 232 -29.26 27.87 -3.15
N ASP A 233 -30.35 28.45 -2.64
CA ASP A 233 -31.56 28.70 -3.45
C ASP A 233 -32.30 29.98 -3.04
N SER A 234 -31.58 31.03 -2.64
CA SER A 234 -32.17 32.36 -2.37
C SER A 234 -31.59 33.49 -3.22
N ASP A 235 -30.72 33.20 -4.19
CA ASP A 235 -30.07 34.23 -5.03
C ASP A 235 -30.50 34.22 -6.50
N THR A 236 -31.55 33.48 -6.88
CA THR A 236 -32.08 33.47 -8.26
C THR A 236 -33.36 34.28 -8.49
N ASP A 237 -33.96 34.88 -7.45
CA ASP A 237 -35.25 35.60 -7.59
C ASP A 237 -35.15 37.14 -7.57
N VAL A 238 -33.94 37.72 -7.54
CA VAL A 238 -33.78 39.20 -7.50
C VAL A 238 -33.51 39.82 -8.88
N GLU A 239 -33.13 39.05 -9.90
CA GLU A 239 -32.84 39.59 -11.24
C GLU A 239 -34.03 39.63 -12.21
N GLN A 240 -35.21 39.10 -11.85
CA GLN A 240 -36.41 39.19 -12.71
C GLN A 240 -37.37 40.34 -12.37
N GLY A 241 -37.12 41.12 -11.30
CA GLY A 241 -37.97 42.26 -10.92
C GLY A 241 -37.54 43.63 -11.46
N ALA A 242 -36.36 43.74 -12.09
CA ALA A 242 -35.78 45.03 -12.48
C ALA A 242 -35.90 45.38 -13.98
N ASN A 243 -36.35 44.45 -14.84
CA ASN A 243 -36.43 44.66 -16.29
C ASN A 243 -37.81 45.05 -16.82
N ASP A 244 -38.81 45.23 -15.96
CA ASP A 244 -40.19 45.57 -16.35
C ASP A 244 -40.54 47.07 -16.25
N TYR A 245 -39.54 47.96 -16.09
CA TYR A 245 -39.74 49.41 -16.05
C TYR A 245 -39.17 50.20 -17.24
N GLU A 246 -38.60 49.53 -18.25
CA GLU A 246 -38.02 50.19 -19.45
C GLU A 246 -38.61 49.72 -20.80
N ARG A 247 -39.90 49.36 -20.86
CA ARG A 247 -40.61 49.23 -22.15
C ARG A 247 -41.98 49.90 -22.14
#